data_AF-A0A952NEM4-F1
#
_entry.id   AF-A0A952NEM4-F1
#
_cell.length_a   1.000
_cell.length_b   1.000
_cell.length_c   1.000
_cell.angle_alpha   90.00
_cell.angle_beta   90.00
_cell.angle_gamma   90.00
#
_symmetry.space_group_name_H-M   'P 1'
#
loop_
_entity.id
_entity.type
_entity.pdbx_description
1 polymer ?
#
loop_
_entity_poly.entity_id
_entity_poly.type
_entity_poly.pdbx_seq_one_letter_code
_entity_poly.pdbx_strand_id
1 'polypeptide(L)'
;MKSNVLKLVLCSALAASLAACQGGKDKKGSSGQNEDSPLGEPQTVVVSKNQDSAELTDAGEQLISPFTFHLADRAFAMAVEKDRGNKKAQFYREFLKRFMVFRGILSRVQPYARVHGNSVALEKTIRDIPDHPVKSFLLDSKGLAPIKDSSDIQSFLVEYRNAVNSFREYLAQNPDLRFDIYLNPHVFEAAIRARYEATCSVDTQSPTEFEVYCNALDVAKVKVNAGDLVVLRQMAAGEVLFFSLYTSYSIAGLEPLFKDLEKAGQMECSGGYSRYNPNTNSYDYADSECRHLHRQLSSREIMQRIEATPGAAKLRKDSGLKYVKQIGLDFIQAAKWAQKYKATLCPSGDDGVENRPGFLFSKGLCADTSEQAGADLALFDRALQSVVDAKLQNNDGVETRTQVNYMALFEKPVADLRALMPASWNAEGKATSLRDKTFGNTFPRGDAEQFILEK
;
A
#
# COMPACT_ATOMS: atom_id res chain seq x y z
N MET A 1 -17.77 -5.13 10.62
CA MET A 1 -16.39 -5.26 10.12
C MET A 1 -15.58 -6.04 11.14
N LYS A 2 -15.46 -7.36 10.94
CA LYS A 2 -14.66 -8.24 11.82
C LYS A 2 -13.20 -7.77 11.81
N SER A 3 -12.42 -8.18 12.81
CA SER A 3 -10.94 -8.16 12.92
C SER A 3 -10.14 -8.41 11.62
N ASN A 4 -10.80 -8.83 10.55
CA ASN A 4 -10.36 -8.93 9.18
C ASN A 4 -9.66 -7.69 8.61
N VAL A 5 -9.96 -6.43 8.96
CA VAL A 5 -9.18 -5.31 8.36
C VAL A 5 -7.76 -5.28 8.91
N LEU A 6 -7.60 -5.41 10.23
CA LEU A 6 -6.29 -5.47 10.87
C LEU A 6 -5.55 -6.77 10.53
N LYS A 7 -6.26 -7.91 10.52
CA LYS A 7 -5.73 -9.19 10.03
C LYS A 7 -5.40 -9.14 8.55
N LEU A 8 -6.14 -8.44 7.70
CA LEU A 8 -5.87 -8.36 6.27
C LEU A 8 -4.76 -7.36 5.98
N VAL A 9 -4.53 -6.33 6.80
CA VAL A 9 -3.37 -5.43 6.67
C VAL A 9 -2.09 -6.07 7.22
N LEU A 10 -2.15 -6.70 8.40
CA LEU A 10 -1.00 -7.47 8.91
C LEU A 10 -0.75 -8.71 8.07
N CYS A 11 -1.78 -9.46 7.65
CA CYS A 11 -1.62 -10.60 6.76
C CYS A 11 -1.46 -10.19 5.30
N SER A 12 -1.72 -8.99 4.80
CA SER A 12 -1.30 -8.60 3.44
C SER A 12 0.10 -8.02 3.46
N ALA A 13 0.53 -7.38 4.54
CA ALA A 13 1.93 -7.02 4.74
C ALA A 13 2.78 -8.29 4.98
N LEU A 14 2.34 -9.18 5.88
CA LEU A 14 2.96 -10.48 6.12
C LEU A 14 2.72 -11.44 4.96
N ALA A 15 1.54 -11.56 4.35
CA ALA A 15 1.34 -12.44 3.18
C ALA A 15 1.77 -11.83 1.87
N ALA A 16 2.08 -10.55 1.72
CA ALA A 16 2.91 -10.10 0.60
C ALA A 16 4.35 -10.58 0.83
N SER A 17 4.84 -10.53 2.08
CA SER A 17 6.15 -11.11 2.42
C SER A 17 6.18 -12.66 2.47
N LEU A 18 5.03 -13.32 2.64
CA LEU A 18 4.87 -14.77 2.78
C LEU A 18 4.13 -15.43 1.60
N ALA A 19 3.49 -14.71 0.69
CA ALA A 19 3.01 -15.26 -0.59
C ALA A 19 4.21 -15.54 -1.51
N ALA A 20 5.33 -14.86 -1.31
CA ALA A 20 6.63 -15.31 -1.80
C ALA A 20 7.06 -16.67 -1.20
N CYS A 21 6.54 -17.06 -0.03
CA CYS A 21 6.74 -18.38 0.59
C CYS A 21 5.62 -19.38 0.25
N GLN A 22 4.51 -18.94 -0.33
CA GLN A 22 3.55 -19.84 -0.98
C GLN A 22 3.99 -20.07 -2.42
N GLY A 23 5.18 -20.66 -2.57
CA GLY A 23 5.43 -21.48 -3.74
C GLY A 23 4.22 -22.41 -3.85
N GLY A 24 3.55 -22.34 -5.01
CA GLY A 24 2.37 -23.15 -5.25
C GLY A 24 2.67 -24.56 -4.77
N LYS A 25 1.75 -25.15 -4.01
CA LYS A 25 1.77 -26.60 -3.87
C LYS A 25 1.64 -27.10 -5.30
N ASP A 26 2.78 -27.39 -5.92
CA ASP A 26 2.83 -28.02 -7.23
C ASP A 26 1.93 -29.21 -7.09
N LYS A 27 0.80 -29.16 -7.80
CA LYS A 27 0.01 -30.35 -8.05
C LYS A 27 1.05 -31.33 -8.56
N LYS A 28 1.18 -32.48 -7.89
CA LYS A 28 1.94 -33.64 -8.36
C LYS A 28 1.38 -34.06 -9.72
N GLY A 29 1.67 -33.27 -10.75
CA GLY A 29 1.52 -33.60 -12.14
C GLY A 29 2.75 -34.41 -12.48
N SER A 30 2.50 -35.69 -12.77
CA SER A 30 3.40 -36.64 -13.42
C SER A 30 4.63 -35.99 -14.07
N SER A 31 5.79 -36.30 -13.51
CA SER A 31 7.12 -36.02 -14.02
C SER A 31 7.29 -36.56 -15.45
N GLY A 32 7.02 -35.72 -16.44
CA GLY A 32 7.70 -35.78 -17.72
C GLY A 32 9.00 -34.98 -17.58
N GLN A 33 10.09 -35.65 -17.25
CA GLN A 33 11.44 -35.08 -17.27
C GLN A 33 11.80 -34.75 -18.73
N ASN A 34 11.51 -33.53 -19.17
CA ASN A 34 12.31 -32.91 -20.21
C ASN A 34 13.32 -32.01 -19.49
N GLU A 35 14.45 -32.63 -19.16
CA GLU A 35 15.71 -31.98 -18.78
C GLU A 35 16.19 -31.15 -19.98
N ASP A 36 15.70 -29.91 -20.10
CA ASP A 36 16.29 -28.87 -20.94
C ASP A 36 15.66 -27.53 -20.54
N SER A 37 15.66 -27.21 -19.24
CA SER A 37 15.49 -25.81 -18.86
C SER A 37 16.82 -25.09 -19.14
N PRO A 38 16.87 -24.12 -20.08
CA PRO A 38 18.09 -23.38 -20.41
C PRO A 38 18.50 -22.38 -19.31
N LEU A 39 18.02 -22.59 -18.08
CA LEU A 39 18.38 -21.81 -16.91
C LEU A 39 19.76 -22.30 -16.48
N GLY A 40 20.79 -21.55 -16.89
CA GLY A 40 22.20 -21.87 -16.64
C GLY A 40 22.53 -22.14 -15.17
N GLU A 41 23.77 -22.60 -14.96
CA GLU A 41 24.27 -22.96 -13.62
C GLU A 41 23.98 -21.88 -12.56
N PRO A 42 23.70 -22.27 -11.29
CA PRO A 42 23.41 -21.34 -10.22
C PRO A 42 24.49 -20.25 -10.11
N GLN A 43 24.12 -19.01 -10.41
CA GLN A 43 25.05 -17.89 -10.26
C GLN A 43 25.26 -17.55 -8.79
N THR A 44 26.51 -17.65 -8.33
CA THR A 44 26.89 -17.23 -6.98
C THR A 44 27.24 -15.75 -6.98
N VAL A 45 26.46 -14.93 -6.27
CA VAL A 45 26.76 -13.49 -6.09
C VAL A 45 27.70 -13.31 -4.90
N VAL A 46 28.95 -12.92 -5.16
CA VAL A 46 29.93 -12.63 -4.12
C VAL A 46 29.95 -11.13 -3.85
N VAL A 47 29.68 -10.75 -2.59
CA VAL A 47 29.78 -9.37 -2.10
C VAL A 47 30.98 -9.26 -1.17
N SER A 48 31.93 -8.39 -1.50
CA SER A 48 33.17 -8.19 -0.75
C SER A 48 33.48 -6.70 -0.60
N LYS A 49 34.10 -6.33 0.53
CA LYS A 49 34.57 -4.95 0.76
C LYS A 49 35.65 -4.50 -0.23
N ASN A 50 36.25 -5.43 -0.97
CA ASN A 50 37.29 -5.11 -1.96
C ASN A 50 36.70 -4.67 -3.31
N GLN A 51 35.43 -5.00 -3.60
CA GLN A 51 34.75 -4.54 -4.80
C GLN A 51 34.61 -3.02 -4.80
N ASP A 52 34.57 -2.41 -5.98
CA ASP A 52 34.30 -0.98 -6.11
C ASP A 52 32.81 -0.66 -5.88
N SER A 53 32.45 0.62 -5.95
CA SER A 53 31.06 1.05 -5.72
C SER A 53 30.09 0.54 -6.79
N ALA A 54 30.52 0.47 -8.05
CA ALA A 54 29.68 0.01 -9.15
C ALA A 54 29.44 -1.50 -9.06
N GLU A 55 30.50 -2.28 -8.84
CA GLU A 55 30.43 -3.74 -8.64
C GLU A 55 29.52 -4.10 -7.46
N LEU A 56 29.62 -3.37 -6.34
CA LEU A 56 28.73 -3.57 -5.18
C LEU A 56 27.28 -3.21 -5.48
N THR A 57 27.05 -2.23 -6.35
CA THR A 57 25.70 -1.84 -6.77
C THR A 57 25.08 -2.94 -7.62
N ASP A 58 25.81 -3.45 -8.61
CA ASP A 58 25.32 -4.52 -9.47
C ASP A 58 25.12 -5.82 -8.70
N ALA A 59 26.03 -6.16 -7.78
CA ALA A 59 25.83 -7.29 -6.86
C ALA A 59 24.61 -7.09 -5.95
N GLY A 60 24.38 -5.85 -5.49
CA GLY A 60 23.18 -5.49 -4.73
C GLY A 60 21.89 -5.73 -5.52
N GLU A 61 21.85 -5.39 -6.81
CA GLU A 61 20.68 -5.62 -7.67
C GLU A 61 20.35 -7.11 -7.82
N GLN A 62 21.36 -7.96 -8.01
CA GLN A 62 21.17 -9.41 -8.08
C GLN A 62 20.59 -9.96 -6.77
N LEU A 63 20.86 -9.29 -5.63
CA LEU A 63 20.35 -9.68 -4.32
C LEU A 63 18.95 -9.13 -4.04
N ILE A 64 18.31 -8.36 -4.93
CA ILE A 64 16.94 -7.91 -4.73
C ILE A 64 15.98 -9.07 -5.00
N SER A 65 15.62 -9.77 -3.93
CA SER A 65 14.61 -10.83 -3.94
C SER A 65 13.85 -10.83 -2.60
N PRO A 66 12.68 -11.51 -2.51
CA PRO A 66 11.95 -11.67 -1.26
C PRO A 66 12.77 -12.25 -0.10
N PHE A 67 13.83 -13.01 -0.41
CA PHE A 67 14.64 -13.69 0.59
C PHE A 67 16.00 -13.00 0.86
N THR A 68 16.46 -12.10 0.00
CA THR A 68 17.81 -11.52 0.07
C THR A 68 17.86 -9.99 0.08
N PHE A 69 16.72 -9.28 0.06
CA PHE A 69 16.68 -7.81 0.04
C PHE A 69 17.48 -7.12 1.16
N HIS A 70 17.56 -7.72 2.35
CA HIS A 70 18.34 -7.18 3.48
C HIS A 70 19.85 -7.30 3.26
N LEU A 71 20.29 -8.27 2.44
CA LEU A 71 21.69 -8.38 1.99
C LEU A 71 21.97 -7.37 0.88
N ALA A 72 20.99 -7.16 -0.02
CA ALA A 72 21.06 -6.09 -1.03
C ALA A 72 21.25 -4.71 -0.38
N ASP A 73 20.46 -4.36 0.66
CA ASP A 73 20.61 -3.09 1.38
C ASP A 73 22.04 -2.92 1.96
N ARG A 74 22.65 -3.99 2.47
CA ARG A 74 24.05 -3.96 2.94
C ARG A 74 25.03 -3.73 1.81
N ALA A 75 24.86 -4.39 0.67
CA ALA A 75 25.70 -4.18 -0.52
C ALA A 75 25.61 -2.73 -1.00
N PHE A 76 24.40 -2.18 -1.11
CA PHE A 76 24.20 -0.77 -1.47
C PHE A 76 24.74 0.20 -0.41
N ALA A 77 24.67 -0.13 0.88
CA ALA A 77 25.28 0.67 1.93
C ALA A 77 26.81 0.75 1.76
N MET A 78 27.47 -0.38 1.48
CA MET A 78 28.91 -0.41 1.18
C MET A 78 29.24 0.36 -0.10
N ALA A 79 28.40 0.26 -1.14
CA ALA A 79 28.57 1.03 -2.37
C ALA A 79 28.53 2.55 -2.11
N VAL A 80 27.56 3.03 -1.33
CA VAL A 80 27.43 4.45 -0.96
C VAL A 80 28.55 4.92 -0.03
N GLU A 81 29.07 4.04 0.83
CA GLU A 81 30.23 4.34 1.68
C GLU A 81 31.48 4.59 0.84
N LYS A 82 31.70 3.78 -0.20
CA LYS A 82 32.82 3.94 -1.14
C LYS A 82 32.66 5.14 -2.07
N ASP A 83 31.45 5.37 -2.56
CA ASP A 83 31.14 6.53 -3.39
C ASP A 83 29.78 7.12 -3.02
N ARG A 84 29.82 8.27 -2.33
CA ARG A 84 28.63 9.06 -1.97
C ARG A 84 27.95 9.69 -3.19
N GLY A 85 28.58 9.69 -4.36
CA GLY A 85 28.02 10.12 -5.64
C GLY A 85 27.19 9.05 -6.35
N ASN A 86 27.25 7.78 -5.91
CA ASN A 86 26.55 6.68 -6.57
C ASN A 86 25.02 6.77 -6.36
N LYS A 87 24.34 7.40 -7.32
CA LYS A 87 22.90 7.64 -7.31
C LYS A 87 22.05 6.38 -7.49
N LYS A 88 22.56 5.37 -8.19
CA LYS A 88 21.88 4.08 -8.38
C LYS A 88 21.83 3.33 -7.04
N ALA A 89 22.94 3.25 -6.32
CA ALA A 89 22.96 2.67 -4.97
C ALA A 89 22.07 3.45 -3.99
N GLN A 90 22.13 4.79 -3.99
CA GLN A 90 21.25 5.63 -3.17
C GLN A 90 19.77 5.38 -3.45
N PHE A 91 19.38 5.30 -4.73
CA PHE A 91 18.02 4.98 -5.14
C PHE A 91 17.54 3.67 -4.50
N TYR A 92 18.34 2.61 -4.58
CA TYR A 92 17.98 1.33 -3.99
C TYR A 92 17.92 1.35 -2.47
N ARG A 93 18.84 2.05 -1.80
CA ARG A 93 18.77 2.18 -0.34
C ARG A 93 17.47 2.84 0.10
N GLU A 94 17.11 3.95 -0.54
CA GLU A 94 15.87 4.65 -0.23
C GLU A 94 14.64 3.78 -0.54
N PHE A 95 14.65 3.07 -1.67
CA PHE A 95 13.61 2.11 -2.04
C PHE A 95 13.46 0.97 -1.00
N LEU A 96 14.59 0.41 -0.54
CA LEU A 96 14.62 -0.75 0.34
C LEU A 96 14.27 -0.43 1.79
N LYS A 97 14.39 0.82 2.24
CA LYS A 97 14.03 1.23 3.62
C LYS A 97 12.66 0.70 4.07
N ARG A 98 11.67 0.69 3.18
CA ARG A 98 10.31 0.20 3.51
C ARG A 98 10.27 -1.29 3.87
N PHE A 99 11.14 -2.10 3.26
CA PHE A 99 11.27 -3.52 3.59
C PHE A 99 12.13 -3.71 4.83
N MET A 100 13.11 -2.83 5.06
CA MET A 100 13.95 -2.88 6.26
C MET A 100 13.18 -2.63 7.56
N VAL A 101 12.01 -1.98 7.51
CA VAL A 101 11.09 -1.83 8.66
C VAL A 101 10.61 -3.19 9.20
N PHE A 102 10.59 -4.24 8.38
CA PHE A 102 10.17 -5.59 8.81
C PHE A 102 11.25 -6.36 9.59
N ARG A 103 12.41 -5.76 9.87
CA ARG A 103 13.43 -6.39 10.72
C ARG A 103 12.81 -6.77 12.07
N GLY A 104 13.01 -8.02 12.47
CA GLY A 104 12.52 -8.54 13.74
C GLY A 104 11.00 -8.67 13.85
N ILE A 105 10.22 -8.49 12.76
CA ILE A 105 8.75 -8.43 12.84
C ILE A 105 8.13 -9.68 13.48
N LEU A 106 8.68 -10.87 13.24
CA LEU A 106 8.16 -12.12 13.81
C LEU A 106 8.34 -12.17 15.32
N SER A 107 9.47 -11.69 15.83
CA SER A 107 9.71 -11.56 17.27
C SER A 107 8.93 -10.40 17.88
N ARG A 108 8.83 -9.27 17.16
CA ARG A 108 8.08 -8.08 17.62
C ARG A 108 6.60 -8.38 17.81
N VAL A 109 5.97 -9.18 16.95
CA VAL A 109 4.52 -9.46 17.00
C VAL A 109 4.13 -10.59 17.97
N GLN A 110 5.10 -11.37 18.49
CA GLN A 110 4.82 -12.47 19.43
C GLN A 110 3.95 -12.05 20.64
N PRO A 111 4.20 -10.91 21.32
CA PRO A 111 3.37 -10.48 22.44
C PRO A 111 1.91 -10.24 22.04
N TYR A 112 1.68 -9.53 20.93
CA TYR A 112 0.34 -9.34 20.39
C TYR A 112 -0.33 -10.67 20.04
N ALA A 113 0.38 -11.59 19.36
CA ALA A 113 -0.16 -12.88 18.98
C ALA A 113 -0.55 -13.77 20.17
N ARG A 114 0.13 -13.63 21.32
CA ARG A 114 -0.22 -14.34 22.57
C ARG A 114 -1.52 -13.84 23.19
N VAL A 115 -1.81 -12.55 23.08
CA VAL A 115 -2.96 -11.92 23.75
C VAL A 115 -4.19 -11.86 22.82
N HIS A 116 -3.98 -11.58 21.54
CA HIS A 116 -5.05 -11.26 20.58
C HIS A 116 -5.08 -12.18 19.35
N GLY A 117 -4.07 -13.02 19.17
CA GLY A 117 -3.88 -13.82 17.96
C GLY A 117 -3.83 -15.32 18.21
N ASN A 118 -3.19 -16.02 17.27
CA ASN A 118 -2.90 -17.44 17.38
C ASN A 118 -1.38 -17.63 17.52
N SER A 119 -0.89 -17.59 18.76
CA SER A 119 0.53 -17.76 19.06
C SER A 119 1.08 -19.10 18.55
N VAL A 120 0.30 -20.18 18.62
CA VAL A 120 0.71 -21.51 18.13
C VAL A 120 0.94 -21.50 16.62
N ALA A 121 0.05 -20.86 15.86
CA ALA A 121 0.22 -20.70 14.42
C ALA A 121 1.44 -19.86 14.07
N LEU A 122 1.69 -18.76 14.80
CA LEU A 122 2.89 -17.93 14.60
C LEU A 122 4.18 -18.73 14.88
N GLU A 123 4.24 -19.45 16.00
CA GLU A 123 5.40 -20.30 16.33
C GLU A 123 5.61 -21.40 15.30
N LYS A 124 4.54 -21.97 14.75
CA LYS A 124 4.62 -22.90 13.63
C LYS A 124 5.21 -22.21 12.40
N THR A 125 4.71 -21.04 12.00
CA THR A 125 5.28 -20.27 10.89
C THR A 125 6.76 -19.98 11.10
N ILE A 126 7.18 -19.57 12.30
CA ILE A 126 8.60 -19.33 12.62
C ILE A 126 9.46 -20.60 12.44
N ARG A 127 8.95 -21.76 12.87
CA ARG A 127 9.64 -23.05 12.69
C ARG A 127 9.72 -23.47 11.22
N ASP A 128 8.62 -23.30 10.48
CA ASP A 128 8.47 -23.76 9.10
C ASP A 128 9.26 -22.89 8.09
N ILE A 129 9.66 -21.66 8.46
CA ILE A 129 10.57 -20.86 7.63
C ILE A 129 11.94 -21.56 7.56
N PRO A 130 12.47 -21.86 6.36
CA PRO A 130 13.78 -22.47 6.18
C PRO A 130 14.89 -21.67 6.85
N ASP A 131 16.00 -22.34 7.21
CA ASP A 131 17.17 -21.67 7.78
C ASP A 131 17.92 -20.86 6.70
N HIS A 132 17.38 -19.67 6.42
CA HIS A 132 17.86 -18.72 5.42
C HIS A 132 18.16 -17.38 6.11
N PRO A 133 19.08 -16.55 5.61
CA PRO A 133 19.37 -15.22 6.16
C PRO A 133 18.14 -14.35 6.45
N VAL A 134 17.08 -14.46 5.65
CA VAL A 134 15.81 -13.75 5.87
C VAL A 134 15.15 -14.12 7.21
N LYS A 135 15.24 -15.39 7.65
CA LYS A 135 14.69 -15.84 8.93
C LYS A 135 15.37 -15.11 10.07
N SER A 136 16.69 -15.03 10.03
CA SER A 136 17.48 -14.27 10.99
C SER A 136 17.12 -12.79 10.98
N PHE A 137 16.95 -12.18 9.80
CA PHE A 137 16.49 -10.80 9.66
C PHE A 137 15.09 -10.58 10.28
N LEU A 138 14.13 -11.47 10.03
CA LEU A 138 12.76 -11.38 10.55
C LEU A 138 12.65 -11.67 12.05
N LEU A 139 13.64 -12.31 12.66
CA LEU A 139 13.74 -12.59 14.09
C LEU A 139 14.64 -11.59 14.84
N ASP A 140 15.45 -10.80 14.13
CA ASP A 140 16.34 -9.79 14.72
C ASP A 140 15.55 -8.58 15.26
N SER A 141 15.06 -8.72 16.49
CA SER A 141 14.38 -7.66 17.24
C SER A 141 15.33 -6.77 18.05
N LYS A 142 16.65 -6.88 17.86
CA LYS A 142 17.60 -6.13 18.68
C LYS A 142 17.39 -4.62 18.51
N GLY A 143 17.17 -3.94 19.64
CA GLY A 143 16.93 -2.50 19.70
C GLY A 143 15.57 -2.05 19.13
N LEU A 144 14.65 -2.99 18.86
CA LEU A 144 13.32 -2.68 18.33
C LEU A 144 12.24 -2.91 19.39
N ALA A 145 11.22 -2.05 19.39
CA ALA A 145 10.10 -2.17 20.31
C ALA A 145 9.19 -3.36 19.93
N PRO A 146 8.74 -4.16 20.91
CA PRO A 146 7.72 -5.18 20.67
C PRO A 146 6.38 -4.55 20.29
N ILE A 147 5.55 -5.31 19.58
CA ILE A 147 4.18 -4.98 19.22
C ILE A 147 3.26 -5.75 20.17
N LYS A 148 2.59 -5.03 21.08
CA LYS A 148 1.74 -5.61 22.14
C LYS A 148 0.27 -5.35 21.89
N ASP A 149 -0.07 -4.21 21.29
CA ASP A 149 -1.44 -3.75 21.08
C ASP A 149 -1.61 -3.04 19.72
N SER A 150 -2.80 -2.51 19.45
CA SER A 150 -3.09 -1.79 18.20
C SER A 150 -2.36 -0.45 18.05
N SER A 151 -1.98 0.20 19.16
CA SER A 151 -1.19 1.43 19.11
C SER A 151 0.20 1.14 18.58
N ASP A 152 0.81 0.04 19.02
CA ASP A 152 2.11 -0.41 18.51
C ASP A 152 2.03 -0.82 17.02
N ILE A 153 0.93 -1.45 16.59
CA ILE A 153 0.72 -1.75 15.16
C ILE A 153 0.68 -0.45 14.33
N GLN A 154 -0.05 0.57 14.80
CA GLN A 154 -0.07 1.86 14.11
C GLN A 154 1.32 2.51 14.09
N SER A 155 2.11 2.40 15.17
CA SER A 155 3.50 2.89 15.20
C SER A 155 4.39 2.18 14.17
N PHE A 156 4.23 0.86 14.01
CA PHE A 156 4.89 0.12 12.93
C PHE A 156 4.48 0.60 11.53
N LEU A 157 3.19 0.86 11.31
CA LEU A 157 2.71 1.43 10.03
C LEU A 157 3.22 2.85 9.78
N VAL A 158 3.43 3.63 10.84
CA VAL A 158 4.08 4.94 10.78
C VAL A 158 5.55 4.81 10.38
N GLU A 159 6.29 3.84 10.93
CA GLU A 159 7.67 3.52 10.51
C GLU A 159 7.71 3.20 9.01
N TYR A 160 6.82 2.33 8.54
CA TYR A 160 6.69 1.97 7.12
C TYR A 160 6.39 3.19 6.25
N ARG A 161 5.35 3.96 6.59
CA ARG A 161 4.97 5.19 5.88
C ARG A 161 6.13 6.17 5.77
N ASN A 162 6.88 6.37 6.85
CA ASN A 162 8.02 7.28 6.85
C ASN A 162 9.15 6.78 5.94
N ALA A 163 9.37 5.46 5.88
CA ALA A 163 10.32 4.86 4.94
C ALA A 163 9.90 5.05 3.47
N VAL A 164 8.61 4.86 3.14
CA VAL A 164 8.07 5.15 1.80
C VAL A 164 8.18 6.65 1.47
N ASN A 165 7.90 7.51 2.44
CA ASN A 165 8.03 8.96 2.30
C ASN A 165 9.47 9.39 2.00
N SER A 166 10.45 8.76 2.65
CA SER A 166 11.89 8.97 2.37
C SER A 166 12.22 8.67 0.91
N PHE A 167 11.70 7.56 0.37
CA PHE A 167 11.85 7.23 -1.05
C PHE A 167 11.16 8.26 -1.96
N ARG A 168 9.92 8.67 -1.64
CA ARG A 168 9.22 9.73 -2.39
C ARG A 168 10.03 11.03 -2.44
N GLU A 169 10.58 11.46 -1.31
CA GLU A 169 11.40 12.66 -1.21
C GLU A 169 12.70 12.53 -1.99
N TYR A 170 13.35 11.36 -1.96
CA TYR A 170 14.53 11.08 -2.79
C TYR A 170 14.22 11.23 -4.28
N LEU A 171 13.12 10.67 -4.77
CA LEU A 171 12.70 10.80 -6.16
C LEU A 171 12.42 12.26 -6.53
N ALA A 172 11.78 13.02 -5.63
CA ALA A 172 11.52 14.44 -5.82
C ALA A 172 12.81 15.27 -5.93
N GLN A 173 13.86 14.90 -5.18
CA GLN A 173 15.16 15.57 -5.18
C GLN A 173 16.05 15.17 -6.36
N ASN A 174 15.76 14.05 -7.02
CA ASN A 174 16.56 13.53 -8.12
C ASN A 174 15.65 13.19 -9.34
N PRO A 175 14.92 14.18 -9.91
CA PRO A 175 13.92 13.93 -10.95
C PRO A 175 14.52 13.51 -12.30
N ASP A 176 15.81 13.77 -12.52
CA ASP A 176 16.49 13.55 -13.80
C ASP A 176 17.39 12.31 -13.81
N LEU A 177 17.28 11.40 -12.83
CA LEU A 177 18.12 10.20 -12.81
C LEU A 177 17.86 9.33 -14.04
N ARG A 178 18.96 8.77 -14.55
CA ARG A 178 18.96 7.80 -15.65
C ARG A 178 19.94 6.71 -15.32
N PHE A 179 19.48 5.47 -15.34
CA PHE A 179 20.30 4.30 -15.11
C PHE A 179 19.56 3.06 -15.60
N ASP A 180 20.31 1.98 -15.79
CA ASP A 180 19.76 0.67 -16.08
C ASP A 180 19.63 -0.11 -14.77
N ILE A 181 18.50 -0.80 -14.62
CA ILE A 181 18.23 -1.77 -13.56
C ILE A 181 18.34 -3.16 -14.13
N TYR A 182 19.03 -4.05 -13.43
CA TYR A 182 18.96 -5.48 -13.72
C TYR A 182 17.79 -6.14 -12.98
N LEU A 183 16.91 -6.79 -13.72
CA LEU A 183 15.81 -7.58 -13.20
C LEU A 183 16.34 -8.94 -12.73
N ASN A 184 16.17 -9.24 -11.44
CA ASN A 184 16.50 -10.55 -10.89
C ASN A 184 15.65 -11.64 -11.59
N PRO A 185 16.27 -12.61 -12.29
CA PRO A 185 15.54 -13.62 -13.05
C PRO A 185 14.68 -14.55 -12.20
N HIS A 186 15.01 -14.74 -10.93
CA HIS A 186 14.21 -15.55 -10.02
C HIS A 186 12.91 -14.86 -9.58
N VAL A 187 12.84 -13.53 -9.70
CA VAL A 187 11.66 -12.74 -9.31
C VAL A 187 10.84 -12.35 -10.53
N PHE A 188 11.53 -12.02 -11.63
CA PHE A 188 10.94 -11.43 -12.83
C PHE A 188 10.98 -12.38 -14.03
N GLU A 189 11.05 -13.69 -13.82
CA GLU A 189 11.18 -14.70 -14.88
C GLU A 189 10.16 -14.50 -16.00
N ALA A 190 8.88 -14.34 -15.65
CA ALA A 190 7.81 -14.15 -16.63
C ALA A 190 8.01 -12.87 -17.47
N ALA A 191 8.44 -11.78 -16.84
CA ALA A 191 8.68 -10.51 -17.54
C ALA A 191 9.93 -10.58 -18.44
N ILE A 192 11.00 -11.22 -17.98
CA ILE A 192 12.23 -11.43 -18.75
C ILE A 192 11.95 -12.35 -19.94
N ARG A 193 11.18 -13.43 -19.74
CA ARG A 193 10.79 -14.35 -20.80
C ARG A 193 9.95 -13.66 -21.87
N ALA A 194 8.92 -12.91 -21.48
CA ALA A 194 8.09 -12.15 -22.42
C ALA A 194 8.93 -11.15 -23.25
N ARG A 195 9.94 -10.52 -22.63
CA ARG A 195 10.87 -9.62 -23.32
C ARG A 195 11.79 -10.36 -24.29
N TYR A 196 12.34 -11.49 -23.86
CA TYR A 196 13.18 -12.33 -24.72
C TYR A 196 12.39 -12.80 -25.95
N GLU A 197 11.18 -13.30 -25.76
CA GLU A 197 10.26 -13.66 -26.85
C GLU A 197 9.99 -12.48 -27.80
N ALA A 198 9.81 -11.27 -27.27
CA ALA A 198 9.63 -10.06 -28.07
C ALA A 198 10.88 -9.62 -28.85
N THR A 199 12.07 -10.15 -28.53
CA THR A 199 13.29 -9.91 -29.34
C THR A 199 13.46 -10.89 -30.51
N CYS A 200 12.65 -11.94 -30.56
CA CYS A 200 12.76 -12.96 -31.60
C CYS A 200 12.18 -12.46 -32.92
N SER A 201 12.93 -12.66 -34.00
CA SER A 201 12.50 -12.43 -35.38
C SER A 201 12.68 -13.70 -36.18
N VAL A 202 11.80 -13.91 -37.16
CA VAL A 202 11.85 -15.08 -38.06
C VAL A 202 12.26 -14.59 -39.43
N ASP A 203 13.45 -14.98 -39.88
CA ASP A 203 13.88 -14.75 -41.26
C ASP A 203 13.51 -15.96 -42.10
N THR A 204 12.72 -15.75 -43.16
CA THR A 204 12.24 -16.84 -44.03
C THR A 204 13.14 -16.90 -45.25
N GLN A 205 14.16 -17.76 -45.22
CA GLN A 205 15.11 -17.92 -46.33
C GLN A 205 14.44 -18.59 -47.54
N SER A 206 13.48 -19.49 -47.30
CA SER A 206 12.68 -20.15 -48.35
C SER A 206 11.30 -20.58 -47.80
N PRO A 207 10.35 -21.04 -48.65
CA PRO A 207 9.04 -21.51 -48.18
C PRO A 207 9.09 -22.67 -47.17
N THR A 208 10.23 -23.34 -47.06
CA THR A 208 10.45 -24.48 -46.16
C THR A 208 11.55 -24.25 -45.14
N GLU A 209 12.23 -23.09 -45.17
CA GLU A 209 13.36 -22.79 -44.29
C GLU A 209 13.18 -21.43 -43.63
N PHE A 210 13.25 -21.44 -42.31
CA PHE A 210 13.22 -20.23 -41.50
C PHE A 210 14.30 -20.29 -40.43
N GLU A 211 14.90 -19.15 -40.15
CA GLU A 211 15.86 -18.96 -39.07
C GLU A 211 15.25 -18.03 -38.03
N VAL A 212 15.35 -18.42 -36.75
CA VAL A 212 14.84 -17.61 -35.64
C VAL A 212 16.03 -16.94 -34.96
N TYR A 213 16.03 -15.61 -34.98
CA TYR A 213 17.04 -14.78 -34.34
C TYR A 213 16.44 -14.11 -33.11
N CYS A 214 16.87 -14.53 -31.92
CA CYS A 214 16.50 -13.88 -30.64
C CYS A 214 17.72 -13.20 -30.03
N ASN A 215 17.54 -12.01 -29.48
CA ASN A 215 18.61 -11.30 -28.79
C ASN A 215 18.45 -11.43 -27.27
N ALA A 216 19.24 -12.33 -26.66
CA ALA A 216 19.26 -12.52 -25.21
C ALA A 216 20.01 -11.40 -24.46
N LEU A 217 20.76 -10.54 -25.16
CA LEU A 217 21.48 -9.45 -24.51
C LEU A 217 20.49 -8.42 -23.97
N ASP A 218 20.70 -8.01 -22.73
CA ASP A 218 19.96 -6.94 -22.05
C ASP A 218 18.44 -7.20 -21.85
N VAL A 219 17.92 -8.41 -22.08
CA VAL A 219 16.51 -8.74 -21.83
C VAL A 219 16.11 -8.59 -20.36
N ALA A 220 17.08 -8.79 -19.46
CA ALA A 220 16.93 -8.56 -18.03
C ALA A 220 17.20 -7.10 -17.63
N LYS A 221 17.64 -6.23 -18.53
CA LYS A 221 17.89 -4.82 -18.20
C LYS A 221 16.67 -3.95 -18.52
N VAL A 222 16.33 -3.06 -17.60
CA VAL A 222 15.33 -2.00 -17.81
C VAL A 222 15.94 -0.64 -17.63
N LYS A 223 15.63 0.26 -18.55
CA LYS A 223 16.00 1.68 -18.44
C LYS A 223 15.05 2.37 -17.48
N VAL A 224 15.60 3.17 -16.59
CA VAL A 224 14.87 4.12 -15.76
C VAL A 224 15.17 5.53 -16.24
N ASN A 225 14.13 6.31 -16.49
CA ASN A 225 14.25 7.72 -16.83
C ASN A 225 13.34 8.60 -15.95
N ALA A 226 13.32 9.91 -16.22
CA ALA A 226 12.49 10.87 -15.51
C ALA A 226 11.00 10.50 -15.45
N GLY A 227 10.43 9.94 -16.52
CA GLY A 227 9.04 9.48 -16.54
C GLY A 227 8.78 8.33 -15.58
N ASP A 228 9.70 7.36 -15.54
CA ASP A 228 9.62 6.23 -14.61
C ASP A 228 9.74 6.70 -13.16
N LEU A 229 10.61 7.69 -12.88
CA LEU A 229 10.75 8.27 -11.54
C LEU A 229 9.50 9.05 -11.11
N VAL A 230 8.84 9.76 -12.03
CA VAL A 230 7.57 10.43 -11.75
C VAL A 230 6.50 9.40 -11.37
N VAL A 231 6.38 8.29 -12.11
CA VAL A 231 5.44 7.21 -11.78
C VAL A 231 5.75 6.61 -10.42
N LEU A 232 7.01 6.25 -10.16
CA LEU A 232 7.43 5.71 -8.86
C LEU A 232 7.14 6.68 -7.70
N ARG A 233 7.33 8.00 -7.92
CA ARG A 233 7.01 9.03 -6.92
C ARG A 233 5.52 9.06 -6.64
N GLN A 234 4.66 8.96 -7.65
CA GLN A 234 3.21 8.92 -7.46
C GLN A 234 2.74 7.63 -6.78
N MET A 235 3.33 6.49 -7.11
CA MET A 235 3.06 5.22 -6.40
C MET A 235 3.40 5.34 -4.91
N ALA A 236 4.61 5.84 -4.60
CA ALA A 236 5.04 6.09 -3.23
C ALA A 236 4.14 7.13 -2.53
N ALA A 237 3.70 8.17 -3.24
CA ALA A 237 2.79 9.18 -2.72
C ALA A 237 1.42 8.59 -2.34
N GLY A 238 0.86 7.71 -3.18
CA GLY A 238 -0.38 6.99 -2.90
C GLY A 238 -0.26 6.09 -1.66
N GLU A 239 0.84 5.35 -1.53
CA GLU A 239 1.14 4.56 -0.33
C GLU A 239 1.24 5.45 0.92
N VAL A 240 1.96 6.58 0.86
CA VAL A 240 2.07 7.52 1.99
C VAL A 240 0.70 8.10 2.35
N LEU A 241 -0.12 8.46 1.37
CA LEU A 241 -1.48 8.97 1.61
C LEU A 241 -2.33 7.92 2.33
N PHE A 242 -2.36 6.70 1.82
CA PHE A 242 -3.11 5.59 2.40
C PHE A 242 -2.73 5.36 3.86
N PHE A 243 -1.43 5.20 4.16
CA PHE A 243 -0.99 4.97 5.53
C PHE A 243 -1.12 6.22 6.40
N SER A 244 -1.04 7.43 5.86
CA SER A 244 -1.32 8.66 6.60
C SER A 244 -2.74 8.64 7.11
N LEU A 245 -3.73 8.42 6.24
CA LEU A 245 -5.14 8.36 6.63
C LEU A 245 -5.39 7.24 7.65
N TYR A 246 -4.82 6.05 7.42
CA TYR A 246 -5.00 4.89 8.30
C TYR A 246 -4.38 5.07 9.70
N THR A 247 -3.30 5.85 9.83
CA THR A 247 -2.57 6.05 11.09
C THR A 247 -2.81 7.40 11.73
N SER A 248 -3.72 8.23 11.21
CA SER A 248 -3.91 9.60 11.69
C SER A 248 -4.50 9.67 13.10
N TYR A 249 -5.48 8.82 13.38
CA TYR A 249 -6.23 8.82 14.64
C TYR A 249 -6.00 7.51 15.38
N SER A 250 -5.96 7.57 16.71
CA SER A 250 -5.70 6.41 17.56
C SER A 250 -6.81 5.38 17.43
N ILE A 251 -6.46 4.16 17.02
CA ILE A 251 -7.40 3.04 17.02
C ILE A 251 -7.47 2.33 18.37
N ALA A 252 -6.48 2.55 19.25
CA ALA A 252 -6.47 1.96 20.59
C ALA A 252 -7.72 2.37 21.40
N GLY A 253 -8.15 3.63 21.24
CA GLY A 253 -9.39 4.11 21.84
C GLY A 253 -10.66 3.49 21.24
N LEU A 254 -10.59 2.79 20.10
CA LEU A 254 -11.74 2.10 19.52
C LEU A 254 -11.78 0.61 19.88
N GLU A 255 -10.71 0.05 20.45
CA GLU A 255 -10.68 -1.37 20.82
C GLU A 255 -11.79 -1.78 21.81
N PRO A 256 -12.08 -1.03 22.89
CA PRO A 256 -13.15 -1.39 23.81
C PRO A 256 -14.50 -1.42 23.09
N LEU A 257 -14.75 -0.44 22.22
CA LEU A 257 -15.95 -0.37 21.40
C LEU A 257 -16.08 -1.61 20.49
N PHE A 258 -15.01 -2.02 19.82
CA PHE A 258 -15.04 -3.21 18.97
C PHE A 258 -15.25 -4.50 19.78
N LYS A 259 -14.65 -4.63 20.96
CA LYS A 259 -14.86 -5.77 21.86
C LYS A 259 -16.31 -5.84 22.34
N ASP A 260 -16.91 -4.70 22.67
CA ASP A 260 -18.31 -4.65 23.10
C ASP A 260 -19.26 -4.98 21.96
N LEU A 261 -18.99 -4.48 20.74
CA LEU A 261 -19.74 -4.84 19.54
C LEU A 261 -19.62 -6.32 19.19
N GLU A 262 -18.43 -6.91 19.37
CA GLU A 262 -18.20 -8.34 19.15
C GLU A 262 -18.96 -9.20 20.16
N LYS A 263 -18.94 -8.82 21.45
CA LYS A 263 -19.77 -9.47 22.49
C LYS A 263 -21.26 -9.34 22.20
N ALA A 264 -21.71 -8.16 21.75
CA ALA A 264 -23.11 -7.93 21.39
C ALA A 264 -23.53 -8.69 20.11
N GLY A 265 -22.57 -9.15 19.31
CA GLY A 265 -22.79 -9.94 18.10
C GLY A 265 -22.69 -11.45 18.29
N GLN A 266 -22.72 -11.95 19.54
CA GLN A 266 -22.72 -13.38 19.80
C GLN A 266 -23.92 -14.05 19.12
N MET A 267 -23.65 -15.15 18.42
CA MET A 267 -24.64 -15.92 17.66
C MET A 267 -25.65 -16.56 18.61
N GLU A 268 -26.92 -16.21 18.47
CA GLU A 268 -28.00 -17.09 18.92
C GLU A 268 -28.18 -18.17 17.84
N CYS A 269 -27.69 -19.37 18.14
CA CYS A 269 -28.02 -20.54 17.36
C CYS A 269 -29.33 -21.10 17.92
N SER A 270 -30.42 -21.03 17.16
CA SER A 270 -31.60 -21.82 17.47
C SER A 270 -31.23 -23.29 17.37
N GLY A 271 -31.45 -24.07 18.44
CA GLY A 271 -31.04 -25.47 18.53
C GLY A 271 -31.45 -26.26 17.29
N GLY A 272 -30.47 -26.87 16.62
CA GLY A 272 -30.74 -27.76 15.50
C GLY A 272 -31.58 -28.93 16.00
N TYR A 273 -32.75 -29.13 15.40
CA TYR A 273 -33.53 -30.34 15.59
C TYR A 273 -33.16 -31.32 14.48
N SER A 274 -32.94 -32.59 14.83
CA SER A 274 -32.78 -33.63 13.82
C SER A 274 -34.14 -33.94 13.22
N ARG A 275 -34.23 -33.96 11.89
CA ARG A 275 -35.44 -34.41 11.20
C ARG A 275 -35.12 -35.76 10.56
N TYR A 276 -35.79 -36.80 11.02
CA TYR A 276 -35.69 -38.10 10.38
C TYR A 276 -36.41 -38.04 9.03
N ASN A 277 -35.69 -38.38 7.97
CA ASN A 277 -36.20 -38.43 6.60
C ASN A 277 -36.53 -39.89 6.25
N PRO A 278 -37.83 -40.27 6.22
CA PRO A 278 -38.22 -41.66 6.01
C PRO A 278 -37.94 -42.16 4.58
N ASN A 279 -37.79 -41.25 3.61
CA ASN A 279 -37.54 -41.63 2.21
C ASN A 279 -36.09 -42.06 1.98
N THR A 280 -35.15 -41.53 2.76
CA THR A 280 -33.72 -41.87 2.70
C THR A 280 -33.26 -42.73 3.88
N ASN A 281 -34.14 -42.97 4.86
CA ASN A 281 -33.83 -43.67 6.11
C ASN A 281 -32.62 -43.05 6.85
N SER A 282 -32.48 -41.72 6.79
CA SER A 282 -31.38 -40.96 7.37
C SER A 282 -31.90 -39.80 8.22
N TYR A 283 -31.08 -39.32 9.16
CA TYR A 283 -31.33 -38.07 9.85
C TYR A 283 -30.70 -36.93 9.04
N ASP A 284 -31.54 -36.02 8.55
CA ASP A 284 -31.05 -34.75 8.02
C ASP A 284 -30.84 -33.82 9.20
N TYR A 285 -29.58 -33.50 9.47
CA TYR A 285 -29.24 -32.44 10.39
C TYR A 285 -29.49 -31.13 9.64
N ALA A 286 -30.56 -30.42 9.99
CA ALA A 286 -30.66 -29.03 9.62
C ALA A 286 -29.49 -28.33 10.33
N ASP A 287 -28.50 -27.87 9.56
CA ASP A 287 -27.45 -27.01 10.08
C ASP A 287 -28.11 -25.94 10.92
N SER A 288 -27.68 -25.79 12.17
CA SER A 288 -28.20 -24.73 13.03
C SER A 288 -28.02 -23.41 12.29
N GLU A 289 -29.12 -22.77 11.90
CA GLU A 289 -29.10 -21.41 11.39
C GLU A 289 -28.67 -20.50 12.54
N CYS A 290 -27.36 -20.37 12.73
CA CYS A 290 -26.82 -19.36 13.62
C CYS A 290 -27.00 -18.02 12.91
N ARG A 291 -28.08 -17.32 13.26
CA ARG A 291 -28.27 -15.95 12.78
C ARG A 291 -27.39 -15.05 13.61
N HIS A 292 -26.55 -14.29 12.92
CA HIS A 292 -25.90 -13.14 13.52
C HIS A 292 -26.99 -12.08 13.82
N LEU A 293 -27.61 -12.16 14.99
CA LEU A 293 -28.42 -11.08 15.56
C LEU A 293 -27.47 -9.97 16.03
N HIS A 294 -26.81 -9.32 15.08
CA HIS A 294 -26.15 -8.06 15.37
C HIS A 294 -27.26 -7.05 15.66
N ARG A 295 -27.47 -6.71 16.94
CA ARG A 295 -28.22 -5.50 17.28
C ARG A 295 -27.57 -4.35 16.52
N GLN A 296 -28.26 -3.83 15.50
CA GLN A 296 -27.82 -2.65 14.80
C GLN A 296 -27.88 -1.50 15.79
N LEU A 297 -26.72 -1.00 16.21
CA LEU A 297 -26.67 0.23 16.98
C LEU A 297 -27.08 1.38 16.07
N SER A 298 -27.94 2.25 16.57
CA SER A 298 -28.24 3.53 15.92
C SER A 298 -26.97 4.40 15.84
N SER A 299 -26.91 5.32 14.89
CA SER A 299 -25.82 6.30 14.77
C SER A 299 -25.59 7.06 16.09
N ARG A 300 -26.67 7.41 16.79
CA ARG A 300 -26.61 8.05 18.10
C ARG A 300 -25.93 7.18 19.16
N GLU A 301 -26.31 5.90 19.27
CA GLU A 301 -25.68 4.96 20.21
C GLU A 301 -24.18 4.76 19.90
N ILE A 302 -23.81 4.66 18.61
CA ILE A 302 -22.40 4.55 18.20
C ILE A 302 -21.62 5.80 18.62
N MET A 303 -22.14 6.99 18.31
CA MET A 303 -21.48 8.26 18.66
C MET A 303 -21.34 8.44 20.17
N GLN A 304 -22.38 8.12 20.95
CA GLN A 304 -22.32 8.17 22.42
C GLN A 304 -21.26 7.23 22.99
N ARG A 305 -21.10 6.03 22.41
CA ARG A 305 -20.05 5.09 22.84
C ARG A 305 -18.65 5.58 22.48
N ILE A 306 -18.47 6.12 21.27
CA ILE A 306 -17.18 6.72 20.87
C ILE A 306 -16.85 7.89 21.81
N GLU A 307 -17.83 8.74 22.11
CA GLU A 307 -17.66 9.86 23.03
C GLU A 307 -17.22 9.41 24.42
N ALA A 308 -17.89 8.39 24.96
CA ALA A 308 -17.60 7.83 26.27
C ALA A 308 -16.25 7.07 26.35
N THR A 309 -15.66 6.68 25.22
CA THR A 309 -14.44 5.88 25.22
C THR A 309 -13.18 6.77 25.27
N PRO A 310 -12.36 6.69 26.33
CA PRO A 310 -11.17 7.53 26.45
C PRO A 310 -10.18 7.30 25.30
N GLY A 311 -9.76 8.38 24.65
CA GLY A 311 -8.75 8.32 23.59
C GLY A 311 -9.28 7.91 22.21
N ALA A 312 -10.57 7.54 22.11
CA ALA A 312 -11.19 7.28 20.81
C ALA A 312 -11.13 8.52 19.93
N ALA A 313 -10.76 8.31 18.66
CA ALA A 313 -10.74 9.35 17.64
C ALA A 313 -9.82 10.57 17.96
N LYS A 314 -8.86 10.40 18.88
CA LYS A 314 -7.81 11.40 19.12
C LYS A 314 -6.73 11.32 18.06
N LEU A 315 -6.30 12.48 17.58
CA LEU A 315 -5.21 12.61 16.63
C LEU A 315 -3.92 12.09 17.25
N ARG A 316 -3.17 11.27 16.50
CA ARG A 316 -1.85 10.82 16.93
C ARG A 316 -0.80 11.89 16.67
N LYS A 317 0.20 11.98 17.55
CA LYS A 317 1.32 12.92 17.42
C LYS A 317 2.16 12.67 16.17
N ASP A 318 2.18 11.43 15.70
CA ASP A 318 2.91 10.95 14.52
C ASP A 318 2.00 10.86 13.27
N SER A 319 0.86 11.56 13.28
CA SER A 319 -0.06 11.66 12.16
C SER A 319 0.64 12.11 10.87
N GLY A 320 0.27 11.47 9.76
CA GLY A 320 0.81 11.73 8.44
C GLY A 320 0.03 12.77 7.64
N LEU A 321 -1.05 13.34 8.19
CA LEU A 321 -1.96 14.24 7.43
C LEU A 321 -1.24 15.46 6.85
N LYS A 322 -0.14 15.91 7.49
CA LYS A 322 0.72 16.97 6.97
C LYS A 322 1.27 16.68 5.56
N TYR A 323 1.41 15.41 5.17
CA TYR A 323 1.91 15.02 3.85
C TYR A 323 0.86 15.17 2.74
N VAL A 324 -0.43 15.24 3.07
CA VAL A 324 -1.51 15.26 2.06
C VAL A 324 -1.38 16.46 1.13
N LYS A 325 -1.08 17.65 1.69
CA LYS A 325 -0.85 18.85 0.89
C LYS A 325 0.33 18.67 -0.07
N GLN A 326 1.46 18.18 0.44
CA GLN A 326 2.65 17.94 -0.37
C GLN A 326 2.39 16.90 -1.47
N ILE A 327 1.66 15.82 -1.17
CA ILE A 327 1.27 14.81 -2.15
C ILE A 327 0.36 15.41 -3.23
N GLY A 328 -0.61 16.26 -2.87
CA GLY A 328 -1.42 16.97 -3.84
C GLY A 328 -0.59 17.86 -4.76
N LEU A 329 0.41 18.57 -4.21
CA LEU A 329 1.35 19.37 -5.00
C LEU A 329 2.24 18.51 -5.90
N ASP A 330 2.71 17.36 -5.41
CA ASP A 330 3.47 16.38 -6.18
C ASP A 330 2.65 15.89 -7.39
N PHE A 331 1.37 15.62 -7.19
CA PHE A 331 0.45 15.21 -8.26
C PHE A 331 0.28 16.30 -9.31
N ILE A 332 0.04 17.56 -8.91
CA ILE A 332 -0.09 18.69 -9.84
C ILE A 332 1.19 18.87 -10.66
N GLN A 333 2.36 18.80 -10.00
CA GLN A 333 3.64 18.90 -10.68
C GLN A 333 3.83 17.76 -11.69
N ALA A 334 3.49 16.53 -11.31
CA ALA A 334 3.55 15.38 -12.20
C ALA A 334 2.60 15.50 -13.39
N ALA A 335 1.37 15.98 -13.17
CA ALA A 335 0.39 16.18 -14.23
C ALA A 335 0.85 17.26 -15.23
N LYS A 336 1.30 18.42 -14.73
CA LYS A 336 1.88 19.50 -15.57
C LYS A 336 3.11 19.01 -16.34
N TRP A 337 3.95 18.18 -15.71
CA TRP A 337 5.12 17.57 -16.35
C TRP A 337 4.69 16.58 -17.46
N ALA A 338 3.75 15.69 -17.18
CA ALA A 338 3.26 14.72 -18.15
C ALA A 338 2.59 15.41 -19.36
N GLN A 339 1.83 16.49 -19.13
CA GLN A 339 1.28 17.33 -20.20
C GLN A 339 2.38 17.95 -21.06
N LYS A 340 3.43 18.50 -20.45
CA LYS A 340 4.57 19.11 -21.15
C LYS A 340 5.33 18.09 -22.03
N TYR A 341 5.48 16.86 -21.56
CA TYR A 341 6.28 15.82 -22.23
C TYR A 341 5.44 14.72 -22.91
N LYS A 342 4.15 14.96 -23.14
CA LYS A 342 3.21 13.97 -23.71
C LYS A 342 3.73 13.28 -24.96
N ALA A 343 4.30 14.03 -25.91
CA ALA A 343 4.82 13.46 -27.16
C ALA A 343 5.93 12.42 -26.94
N THR A 344 6.72 12.54 -25.88
CA THR A 344 7.78 11.59 -25.53
C THR A 344 7.27 10.45 -24.67
N LEU A 345 6.29 10.71 -23.81
CA LEU A 345 5.77 9.74 -22.83
C LEU A 345 4.67 8.85 -23.40
N CYS A 346 3.95 9.34 -24.40
CA CYS A 346 2.82 8.69 -25.04
C CYS A 346 2.85 8.98 -26.56
N PRO A 347 3.87 8.48 -27.28
CA PRO A 347 4.04 8.77 -28.70
C PRO A 347 2.90 8.24 -29.57
N SER A 348 2.25 7.13 -29.17
CA SER A 348 1.09 6.58 -29.88
C SER A 348 -0.22 7.33 -29.61
N GLY A 349 -0.25 8.25 -28.64
CA GLY A 349 -1.48 8.92 -28.20
C GLY A 349 -2.42 8.07 -27.33
N ASP A 350 -2.24 6.74 -27.34
CA ASP A 350 -3.08 5.79 -26.61
C ASP A 350 -2.41 5.23 -25.35
N ASP A 351 -3.16 5.23 -24.26
CA ASP A 351 -2.82 4.53 -23.03
C ASP A 351 -2.83 3.01 -23.25
N GLY A 352 -1.89 2.30 -22.64
CA GLY A 352 -1.90 0.85 -22.60
C GLY A 352 -1.18 0.14 -23.75
N VAL A 353 -0.78 0.86 -24.80
CA VAL A 353 0.14 0.35 -25.83
C VAL A 353 1.56 0.31 -25.26
N GLU A 354 2.30 -0.77 -25.50
CA GLU A 354 3.72 -0.91 -25.13
C GLU A 354 4.63 -0.01 -25.99
N ASN A 355 4.45 1.30 -25.89
CA ASN A 355 5.16 2.29 -26.70
C ASN A 355 6.47 2.78 -26.04
N ARG A 356 6.86 2.19 -24.90
CA ARG A 356 8.15 2.41 -24.21
C ARG A 356 8.91 1.09 -23.98
N PRO A 357 9.21 0.30 -25.02
CA PRO A 357 9.92 -0.96 -24.85
C PRO A 357 11.28 -0.76 -24.18
N GLY A 358 11.63 -1.68 -23.27
CA GLY A 358 12.89 -1.63 -22.52
C GLY A 358 12.93 -0.67 -21.33
N PHE A 359 11.90 0.16 -21.10
CA PHE A 359 11.79 0.97 -19.88
C PHE A 359 11.19 0.16 -18.72
N LEU A 360 11.30 0.69 -17.49
CA LEU A 360 10.67 0.11 -16.30
C LEU A 360 9.15 0.04 -16.46
N PHE A 361 8.53 1.10 -16.99
CA PHE A 361 7.11 1.09 -17.39
C PHE A 361 7.03 1.05 -18.92
N SER A 362 6.63 -0.11 -19.47
CA SER A 362 6.56 -0.35 -20.92
C SER A 362 5.40 0.38 -21.61
N LYS A 363 4.35 0.69 -20.85
CA LYS A 363 3.15 1.39 -21.33
C LYS A 363 3.40 2.91 -21.39
N GLY A 364 2.72 3.55 -22.34
CA GLY A 364 2.69 5.00 -22.43
C GLY A 364 2.15 5.65 -21.16
N LEU A 365 2.71 6.81 -20.81
CA LEU A 365 2.21 7.65 -19.73
C LEU A 365 1.48 8.83 -20.36
N CYS A 366 0.22 8.63 -20.74
CA CYS A 366 -0.54 9.66 -21.43
C CYS A 366 -1.19 10.62 -20.43
N ALA A 367 -1.17 11.91 -20.77
CA ALA A 367 -1.88 12.93 -20.03
C ALA A 367 -2.91 13.58 -20.95
N ASP A 368 -4.07 13.89 -20.40
CA ASP A 368 -5.03 14.74 -21.09
C ASP A 368 -4.47 16.17 -21.17
N THR A 369 -4.47 16.71 -22.37
CA THR A 369 -4.02 18.08 -22.70
C THR A 369 -5.19 18.98 -23.07
N SER A 370 -6.43 18.54 -22.83
CA SER A 370 -7.62 19.36 -22.98
C SER A 370 -7.53 20.62 -22.11
N GLU A 371 -8.13 21.70 -22.60
CA GLU A 371 -8.27 22.94 -21.82
C GLU A 371 -8.98 22.67 -20.48
N GLN A 372 -9.95 21.75 -20.49
CA GLN A 372 -10.65 21.29 -19.30
C GLN A 372 -9.70 20.67 -18.27
N ALA A 373 -8.81 19.76 -18.67
CA ALA A 373 -7.82 19.18 -17.76
C ALA A 373 -6.90 20.25 -17.15
N GLY A 374 -6.52 21.27 -17.93
CA GLY A 374 -5.79 22.43 -17.42
C GLY A 374 -6.58 23.23 -16.38
N ALA A 375 -7.86 23.49 -16.65
CA ALA A 375 -8.78 24.19 -15.75
C ALA A 375 -8.99 23.40 -14.44
N ASP A 376 -9.16 22.09 -14.52
CA ASP A 376 -9.34 21.20 -13.38
C ASP A 376 -8.09 21.14 -12.50
N LEU A 377 -6.90 21.05 -13.10
CA LEU A 377 -5.64 21.12 -12.37
C LEU A 377 -5.45 22.48 -11.67
N ALA A 378 -5.85 23.58 -12.30
CA ALA A 378 -5.78 24.91 -11.69
C ALA A 378 -6.80 25.08 -10.56
N LEU A 379 -7.99 24.50 -10.68
CA LEU A 379 -8.96 24.44 -9.59
C LEU A 379 -8.43 23.61 -8.41
N PHE A 380 -7.85 22.45 -8.68
CA PHE A 380 -7.25 21.59 -7.67
C PHE A 380 -6.07 22.30 -6.96
N ASP A 381 -5.21 23.01 -7.71
CA ASP A 381 -4.11 23.81 -7.14
C ASP A 381 -4.63 24.88 -6.17
N ARG A 382 -5.68 25.62 -6.56
CA ARG A 382 -6.34 26.60 -5.69
C ARG A 382 -6.93 25.97 -4.43
N ALA A 383 -7.57 24.80 -4.57
CA ALA A 383 -8.14 24.06 -3.46
C ALA A 383 -7.08 23.56 -2.46
N LEU A 384 -5.88 23.22 -2.93
CA LEU A 384 -4.76 22.83 -2.07
C LEU A 384 -4.12 24.01 -1.32
N GLN A 385 -4.23 25.22 -1.87
CA GLN A 385 -3.53 26.39 -1.35
C GLN A 385 -4.38 27.26 -0.43
N SER A 386 -5.71 27.28 -0.60
CA SER A 386 -6.55 28.29 0.05
C SER A 386 -8.01 27.86 0.21
N VAL A 387 -8.75 28.69 0.95
CA VAL A 387 -10.21 28.68 0.98
C VAL A 387 -10.74 29.07 -0.40
N VAL A 388 -11.67 28.30 -0.94
CA VAL A 388 -12.34 28.61 -2.21
C VAL A 388 -13.79 28.97 -1.99
N ASP A 389 -14.30 29.94 -2.75
CA ASP A 389 -15.74 30.19 -2.82
C ASP A 389 -16.38 29.10 -3.71
N ALA A 390 -17.30 28.32 -3.13
CA ALA A 390 -17.99 27.23 -3.79
C ALA A 390 -19.51 27.49 -3.80
N LYS A 391 -20.18 27.03 -4.86
CA LYS A 391 -21.64 26.89 -4.87
C LYS A 391 -21.98 25.47 -4.49
N LEU A 392 -22.66 25.29 -3.37
CA LEU A 392 -23.09 23.98 -2.88
C LEU A 392 -24.61 23.97 -2.73
N GLN A 393 -25.22 22.81 -2.96
CA GLN A 393 -26.64 22.62 -2.67
C GLN A 393 -26.80 22.38 -1.17
N ASN A 394 -27.64 23.19 -0.51
CA ASN A 394 -27.96 22.99 0.90
C ASN A 394 -29.03 21.88 1.08
N ASN A 395 -29.36 21.55 2.33
CA ASN A 395 -30.33 20.48 2.64
C ASN A 395 -31.75 20.76 2.13
N ASP A 396 -32.08 22.00 1.78
CA ASP A 396 -33.37 22.39 1.20
C ASP A 396 -33.34 22.34 -0.34
N GLY A 397 -32.26 21.84 -0.93
CA GLY A 397 -32.06 21.76 -2.37
C GLY A 397 -31.66 23.08 -3.03
N VAL A 398 -31.36 24.13 -2.26
CA VAL A 398 -31.05 25.46 -2.77
C VAL A 398 -29.55 25.65 -2.93
N GLU A 399 -29.12 26.11 -4.11
CA GLU A 399 -27.72 26.50 -4.33
C GLU A 399 -27.35 27.71 -3.47
N THR A 400 -26.37 27.51 -2.59
CA THR A 400 -25.87 28.53 -1.66
C THR A 400 -24.38 28.73 -1.88
N ARG A 401 -23.93 29.99 -1.95
CA ARG A 401 -22.50 30.32 -2.00
C ARG A 401 -21.89 30.27 -0.61
N THR A 402 -20.88 29.42 -0.43
CA THR A 402 -20.10 29.32 0.81
C THR A 402 -18.60 29.32 0.52
N GLN A 403 -17.81 29.34 1.59
CA GLN A 403 -16.36 29.18 1.55
C GLN A 403 -16.00 27.78 2.03
N VAL A 404 -15.17 27.08 1.27
CA VAL A 404 -14.73 25.72 1.59
C VAL A 404 -13.21 25.70 1.65
N ASN A 405 -12.68 25.16 2.75
CA ASN A 405 -11.27 24.85 2.89
C ASN A 405 -11.09 23.33 2.85
N TYR A 406 -10.87 22.79 1.65
CA TYR A 406 -10.64 21.35 1.46
C TYR A 406 -9.41 20.82 2.20
N MET A 407 -8.48 21.71 2.57
CA MET A 407 -7.24 21.36 3.27
C MET A 407 -7.30 21.55 4.78
N ALA A 408 -8.41 22.05 5.33
CA ALA A 408 -8.51 22.38 6.75
C ALA A 408 -8.17 21.20 7.67
N LEU A 409 -8.77 20.04 7.42
CA LEU A 409 -8.56 18.81 8.20
C LEU A 409 -7.17 18.19 8.04
N PHE A 410 -6.38 18.65 7.06
CA PHE A 410 -5.04 18.14 6.78
C PHE A 410 -3.94 19.08 7.28
N GLU A 411 -4.15 20.40 7.15
CA GLU A 411 -3.22 21.43 7.63
C GLU A 411 -3.33 21.67 9.13
N LYS A 412 -4.56 21.68 9.64
CA LYS A 412 -4.89 21.86 11.06
C LYS A 412 -5.83 20.73 11.49
N PRO A 413 -5.35 19.47 11.49
CA PRO A 413 -6.18 18.33 11.84
C PRO A 413 -6.78 18.51 13.23
N VAL A 414 -8.06 18.16 13.35
CA VAL A 414 -8.79 18.26 14.61
C VAL A 414 -8.16 17.30 15.61
N ALA A 415 -7.69 17.83 16.75
CA ALA A 415 -6.99 17.03 17.75
C ALA A 415 -7.86 15.88 18.31
N ASP A 416 -9.19 16.06 18.29
CA ASP A 416 -10.17 15.10 18.76
C ASP A 416 -11.42 15.16 17.87
N LEU A 417 -11.64 14.14 17.04
CA LEU A 417 -12.79 14.13 16.11
C LEU A 417 -14.14 14.15 16.82
N ARG A 418 -14.19 13.88 18.13
CA ARG A 418 -15.42 14.02 18.93
C ARG A 418 -15.92 15.47 18.97
N ALA A 419 -15.05 16.45 18.70
CA ALA A 419 -15.43 17.84 18.54
C ALA A 419 -16.29 18.09 17.28
N LEU A 420 -16.24 17.20 16.29
CA LEU A 420 -17.05 17.28 15.06
C LEU A 420 -18.40 16.55 15.17
N MET A 421 -18.65 15.88 16.30
CA MET A 421 -19.89 15.14 16.49
C MET A 421 -21.11 16.06 16.60
N PRO A 422 -22.32 15.52 16.37
CA PRO A 422 -23.54 16.24 16.66
C PRO A 422 -23.62 16.72 18.11
N ALA A 423 -24.15 17.93 18.30
CA ALA A 423 -24.48 18.47 19.61
C ALA A 423 -25.87 18.02 20.07
N SER A 424 -26.81 17.83 19.13
CA SER A 424 -28.19 17.43 19.43
C SER A 424 -28.74 16.43 18.41
N TRP A 425 -29.79 15.70 18.81
CA TRP A 425 -30.45 14.67 18.02
C TRP A 425 -31.97 14.79 18.17
N ASN A 426 -32.73 14.48 17.12
CA ASN A 426 -34.19 14.35 17.19
C ASN A 426 -34.62 12.97 17.73
N ALA A 427 -35.94 12.73 17.78
CA ALA A 427 -36.52 11.48 18.30
C ALA A 427 -36.17 10.27 17.42
N GLU A 428 -36.00 10.50 16.12
CA GLU A 428 -35.63 9.50 15.11
C GLU A 428 -34.13 9.16 15.13
N GLY A 429 -33.33 9.86 15.95
CA GLY A 429 -31.88 9.65 16.03
C GLY A 429 -31.11 10.27 14.86
N LYS A 430 -31.68 11.26 14.18
CA LYS A 430 -30.97 12.15 13.23
C LYS A 430 -30.35 13.33 13.97
N ALA A 431 -29.19 13.78 13.49
CA ALA A 431 -28.47 14.91 14.06
C ALA A 431 -29.17 16.24 13.70
N THR A 432 -29.44 17.08 14.70
CA THR A 432 -30.11 18.38 14.50
C THR A 432 -29.17 19.59 14.62
N SER A 433 -27.98 19.39 15.18
CA SER A 433 -26.93 20.41 15.22
C SER A 433 -25.54 19.80 15.38
N LEU A 434 -24.50 20.51 14.96
CA LEU A 434 -23.08 20.15 15.12
C LEU A 434 -22.47 20.88 16.32
N ARG A 435 -21.50 20.26 17.00
CA ARG A 435 -20.71 20.92 18.05
C ARG A 435 -19.77 21.99 17.47
N ASP A 436 -19.13 21.66 16.36
CA ASP A 436 -18.32 22.57 15.58
C ASP A 436 -19.02 22.89 14.26
N LYS A 437 -19.59 24.10 14.19
CA LYS A 437 -20.30 24.58 13.00
C LYS A 437 -19.38 24.84 11.79
N THR A 438 -18.07 24.88 12.01
CA THR A 438 -17.08 24.99 10.92
C THR A 438 -16.65 23.64 10.37
N PHE A 439 -17.03 22.55 11.05
CA PHE A 439 -16.63 21.18 10.75
C PHE A 439 -15.10 21.05 10.56
N GLY A 440 -14.35 21.43 11.61
CA GLY A 440 -12.90 21.42 11.60
C GLY A 440 -12.32 22.45 10.65
N ASN A 441 -12.94 23.63 10.57
CA ASN A 441 -12.60 24.73 9.65
C ASN A 441 -12.74 24.40 8.15
N THR A 442 -13.41 23.30 7.79
CA THR A 442 -13.78 22.99 6.40
C THR A 442 -14.72 24.05 5.84
N PHE A 443 -15.64 24.55 6.68
CA PHE A 443 -16.55 25.65 6.40
C PHE A 443 -16.18 26.84 7.31
N PRO A 444 -15.20 27.66 6.95
CA PRO A 444 -14.72 28.76 7.80
C PRO A 444 -15.79 29.78 8.18
N ARG A 445 -16.93 29.83 7.47
CA ARG A 445 -18.08 30.69 7.78
C ARG A 445 -18.98 30.15 8.90
N GLY A 446 -18.77 28.90 9.35
CA GLY A 446 -19.60 28.30 10.39
C GLY A 446 -21.00 27.89 9.92
N ASP A 447 -21.15 27.60 8.63
CA ASP A 447 -22.39 27.23 7.96
C ASP A 447 -22.44 25.74 7.56
N ALA A 448 -21.57 24.90 8.13
CA ALA A 448 -21.49 23.47 7.79
C ALA A 448 -22.83 22.72 7.99
N GLU A 449 -23.63 23.13 8.97
CA GLU A 449 -24.94 22.53 9.26
C GLU A 449 -25.91 22.59 8.07
N GLN A 450 -25.78 23.61 7.20
CA GLN A 450 -26.62 23.77 6.00
C GLN A 450 -26.32 22.73 4.93
N PHE A 451 -25.17 22.06 5.01
CA PHE A 451 -24.67 21.15 3.99
C PHE A 451 -24.47 19.70 4.48
N ILE A 452 -24.28 19.50 5.79
CA ILE A 452 -23.94 18.19 6.37
C ILE A 452 -25.15 17.49 7.01
N LEU A 453 -26.08 18.24 7.61
CA LEU A 453 -27.17 17.64 8.39
C LEU A 453 -28.38 17.31 7.51
N GLU A 454 -28.77 16.04 7.43
CA GLU A 454 -30.06 15.69 6.84
C GLU A 454 -31.20 16.26 7.70
N LYS A 455 -32.04 17.10 7.10
CA LYS A 455 -33.27 17.58 7.74
C LYS A 455 -34.37 16.52 7.70
#